data_AF-S8AW80-F1
#
_entry.id   AF-S8AW80-F1
#
_cell.length_a   1.000
_cell.length_b   1.000
_cell.length_c   1.000
_cell.angle_alpha   90.00
_cell.angle_beta   90.00
_cell.angle_gamma   90.00
#
_symmetry.space_group_name_H-M   'P 1'
#
loop_
_entity.id
_entity.type
_entity.pdbx_description
1 polymer ?
#
loop_
_entity_poly.entity_id
_entity_poly.type
_entity_poly.pdbx_seq_one_letter_code
_entity_poly.pdbx_strand_id
1 'polypeptide(L)'
;MQRRLAVIGVQEGINFAFGGKTGNTRKSHRIIQLAGEKGVQSKVVEQIFISYFELENDITDDTVLKEAAIAGGLDSEDIEKYLSTDFGGEQVDQEVSMAQTHFIQGVPHFTINGTTEIEGAQGSGVFLEIFEMYSK
;
A
#
# COMPACT_ATOMS: atom_id res chain seq x y z
N MET A 1 1.89 6.30 -20.96
CA MET A 1 1.46 6.18 -19.55
C MET A 1 2.53 6.70 -18.60
N GLN A 2 3.75 6.14 -18.60
CA GLN A 2 4.87 6.54 -17.72
C GLN A 2 5.15 8.05 -17.70
N ARG A 3 5.21 8.70 -18.87
CA ARG A 3 5.45 10.15 -18.96
C ARG A 3 4.41 11.01 -18.23
N ARG A 4 3.14 10.58 -18.23
CA ARG A 4 2.06 11.28 -17.50
C ARG A 4 2.21 11.10 -16.00
N LEU A 5 2.50 9.88 -15.55
CA LEU A 5 2.73 9.57 -14.14
C LEU A 5 3.94 10.33 -13.59
N ALA A 6 5.04 10.40 -14.34
CA ALA A 6 6.22 11.16 -13.92
C ALA A 6 5.91 12.65 -13.68
N VAL A 7 5.13 13.28 -14.57
CA VAL A 7 4.75 14.70 -14.43
C VAL A 7 3.87 14.91 -13.21
N ILE A 8 2.89 14.03 -12.97
CA ILE A 8 2.00 14.13 -11.81
C ILE A 8 2.78 13.85 -10.51
N GLY A 9 3.64 12.83 -10.50
CA GLY A 9 4.45 12.47 -9.35
C GLY A 9 5.29 13.64 -8.85
N VAL A 10 5.96 14.38 -9.74
CA VAL A 10 6.74 15.57 -9.35
C VAL A 10 5.89 16.62 -8.62
N GLN A 11 4.62 16.78 -8.99
CA GLN A 11 3.70 17.72 -8.31
C GLN A 11 3.34 17.25 -6.90
N GLU A 12 3.30 15.94 -6.68
CA GLU A 12 3.01 15.28 -5.40
C GLU A 12 4.29 14.90 -4.62
N GLY A 13 5.48 15.29 -5.11
CA GLY A 13 6.77 15.00 -4.47
C GLY A 13 7.33 13.59 -4.71
N ILE A 14 6.78 12.82 -5.65
CA ILE A 14 7.17 11.44 -5.98
C ILE A 14 8.02 11.42 -7.25
N ASN A 15 9.27 10.95 -7.17
CA ASN A 15 10.16 10.85 -8.31
C ASN A 15 10.05 9.48 -8.99
N PHE A 16 8.94 9.26 -9.70
CA PHE A 16 8.69 7.96 -10.33
C PHE A 16 9.84 7.50 -11.25
N ALA A 17 10.38 6.35 -10.92
CA ALA A 17 11.21 5.49 -11.74
C ALA A 17 10.39 4.29 -12.23
N PHE A 18 10.84 3.62 -13.30
CA PHE A 18 10.00 2.64 -14.01
C PHE A 18 10.69 1.29 -14.27
N GLY A 19 11.88 1.08 -13.71
CA GLY A 19 12.64 -0.17 -13.75
C GLY A 19 12.35 -1.15 -12.62
N GLY A 20 11.51 -0.75 -11.64
CA GLY A 20 11.10 -1.59 -10.52
C GLY A 20 10.42 -2.88 -10.97
N LYS A 21 10.59 -3.94 -10.16
CA LYS A 21 9.95 -5.23 -10.41
C LYS A 21 8.81 -5.46 -9.44
N THR A 22 7.69 -5.83 -10.02
CA THR A 22 6.51 -6.28 -9.29
C THR A 22 6.03 -7.60 -9.86
N GLY A 23 5.51 -8.44 -8.98
CA GLY A 23 4.99 -9.77 -9.28
C GLY A 23 3.82 -10.05 -8.33
N ASN A 24 3.82 -11.21 -7.67
CA ASN A 24 2.84 -11.47 -6.63
C ASN A 24 3.17 -10.66 -5.36
N THR A 25 2.33 -9.66 -5.04
CA THR A 25 2.53 -8.78 -3.89
C THR A 25 1.91 -9.30 -2.59
N ARG A 26 1.37 -10.54 -2.53
CA ARG A 26 0.78 -11.10 -1.30
C ARG A 26 1.74 -11.04 -0.12
N LYS A 27 3.03 -11.29 -0.37
CA LYS A 27 4.11 -11.14 0.63
C LYS A 27 4.23 -9.70 1.14
N SER A 28 4.24 -8.72 0.24
CA SER A 28 4.23 -7.29 0.56
C SER A 28 2.98 -6.91 1.37
N HIS A 29 1.81 -7.46 1.06
CA HIS A 29 0.59 -7.23 1.84
C HIS A 29 0.65 -7.87 3.23
N ARG A 30 1.22 -9.07 3.36
CA ARG A 30 1.41 -9.73 4.67
C ARG A 30 2.32 -8.94 5.60
N ILE A 31 3.40 -8.33 5.09
CA ILE A 31 4.25 -7.45 5.92
C ILE A 31 3.52 -6.16 6.29
N ILE A 32 2.66 -5.62 5.41
CA ILE A 32 1.79 -4.46 5.71
C ILE A 32 0.75 -4.84 6.79
N GLN A 33 0.21 -6.05 6.77
CA GLN A 33 -0.70 -6.55 7.81
C GLN A 33 -0.01 -6.59 9.17
N LEU A 34 1.20 -7.15 9.25
CA LEU A 34 2.02 -7.15 10.46
C LEU A 34 2.31 -5.71 10.95
N ALA A 35 2.64 -4.79 10.04
CA ALA A 35 2.86 -3.38 10.36
C ALA A 35 1.61 -2.69 10.92
N GLY A 36 0.41 -3.11 10.51
CA GLY A 36 -0.88 -2.72 11.07
C GLY A 36 -1.00 -3.03 12.56
N GLU A 37 -0.68 -4.26 12.95
CA GLU A 37 -0.73 -4.69 14.35
C GLU A 37 0.26 -3.94 15.25
N LYS A 38 1.31 -3.36 14.65
CA LYS A 38 2.36 -2.61 15.34
C LYS A 38 2.20 -1.08 15.24
N GLY A 39 1.16 -0.59 14.57
CA GLY A 39 0.88 0.84 14.43
C GLY A 39 1.86 1.61 13.52
N VAL A 40 2.61 0.90 12.66
CA VAL A 40 3.59 1.49 11.72
C VAL A 40 3.22 1.25 10.25
N GLN A 41 1.98 0.82 9.99
CA GLN A 41 1.49 0.44 8.65
C GLN A 41 1.79 1.46 7.56
N SER A 42 1.37 2.72 7.75
CA SER A 42 1.55 3.76 6.73
C SER A 42 3.03 3.99 6.41
N LYS A 43 3.92 3.92 7.41
CA LYS A 43 5.35 4.08 7.20
C LYS A 43 5.94 2.91 6.41
N VAL A 44 5.51 1.68 6.69
CA VAL A 44 5.95 0.49 5.95
C VAL A 44 5.44 0.50 4.51
N VAL A 45 4.16 0.88 4.29
CA VAL A 45 3.61 1.05 2.94
C VAL A 45 4.41 2.09 2.16
N GLU A 46 4.72 3.24 2.77
CA GLU A 46 5.54 4.29 2.17
C GLU A 46 6.92 3.77 1.74
N GLN A 47 7.60 3.01 2.61
CA GLN A 47 8.91 2.44 2.26
C GLN A 47 8.84 1.40 1.12
N ILE A 48 7.78 0.60 1.07
CA ILE A 48 7.55 -0.34 -0.04
C ILE A 48 7.29 0.44 -1.35
N PHE A 49 6.51 1.51 -1.28
CA PHE A 49 6.28 2.39 -2.42
C PHE A 49 7.55 3.07 -2.90
N ILE A 50 8.34 3.68 -2.01
CA ILE A 50 9.64 4.27 -2.37
C ILE A 50 10.54 3.23 -3.04
N SER A 51 10.64 2.03 -2.45
CA SER A 51 11.47 0.94 -2.97
C SER A 51 11.10 0.56 -4.41
N TYR A 52 9.79 0.42 -4.70
CA TYR A 52 9.32 0.06 -6.04
C TYR A 52 9.29 1.24 -7.03
N PHE A 53 8.61 2.32 -6.63
CA PHE A 53 8.26 3.43 -7.50
C PHE A 53 9.37 4.46 -7.69
N GLU A 54 10.36 4.54 -6.80
CA GLU A 54 11.45 5.53 -6.90
C GLU A 54 12.84 4.88 -7.02
N LEU A 55 13.06 3.72 -6.37
CA LEU A 55 14.37 3.07 -6.31
C LEU A 55 14.52 1.87 -7.27
N GLU A 56 13.49 1.53 -8.04
CA GLU A 56 13.51 0.45 -9.03
C GLU A 56 13.83 -0.95 -8.45
N ASN A 57 13.55 -1.17 -7.16
CA ASN A 57 13.79 -2.46 -6.52
C ASN A 57 12.68 -3.49 -6.82
N ASP A 58 12.95 -4.75 -6.45
CA ASP A 58 12.01 -5.86 -6.53
C ASP A 58 11.28 -6.08 -5.20
N ILE A 59 10.02 -5.66 -5.11
CA ILE A 59 9.21 -5.80 -3.89
C ILE A 59 8.63 -7.22 -3.69
N THR A 60 9.05 -8.19 -4.49
CA THR A 60 8.79 -9.62 -4.25
C THR A 60 9.99 -10.34 -3.60
N ASP A 61 11.15 -9.68 -3.56
CA ASP A 61 12.34 -10.18 -2.89
C ASP A 61 12.25 -10.00 -1.36
N ASP A 62 12.57 -11.06 -0.63
CA ASP A 62 12.46 -11.05 0.83
C ASP A 62 13.46 -10.07 1.46
N THR A 63 14.65 -9.87 0.89
CA THR A 63 15.64 -8.92 1.43
C THR A 63 15.13 -7.49 1.30
N VAL A 64 14.63 -7.11 0.11
CA VAL A 64 14.05 -5.79 -0.13
C VAL A 64 12.86 -5.51 0.79
N LEU A 65 11.98 -6.49 0.99
CA LEU A 65 10.83 -6.34 1.89
C LEU A 65 11.25 -6.16 3.35
N LYS A 66 12.29 -6.88 3.81
CA LYS A 66 12.83 -6.69 5.17
C LYS A 66 13.42 -5.30 5.36
N GLU A 67 14.21 -4.83 4.40
CA GLU A 67 14.82 -3.50 4.46
C GLU A 67 13.75 -2.40 4.53
N ALA A 68 12.72 -2.48 3.67
CA ALA A 68 11.58 -1.55 3.70
C ALA A 68 10.80 -1.63 5.02
N ALA A 69 10.57 -2.84 5.55
CA ALA A 69 9.88 -3.04 6.82
C ALA A 69 10.64 -2.41 8.00
N ILE A 70 11.96 -2.63 8.08
CA ILE A 70 12.82 -2.04 9.11
C ILE A 70 12.82 -0.52 8.99
N ALA A 71 12.99 0.02 7.77
CA ALA A 71 12.95 1.46 7.53
C ALA A 71 11.58 2.07 7.91
N GLY A 72 10.50 1.31 7.78
CA GLY A 72 9.15 1.69 8.20
C GLY A 72 8.91 1.59 9.71
N GLY A 73 9.83 0.97 10.47
CA GLY A 73 9.78 0.87 11.93
C GLY A 73 9.33 -0.48 12.48
N LEU A 74 9.37 -1.56 11.69
CA LEU A 74 9.21 -2.92 12.21
C LEU A 74 10.54 -3.45 12.79
N ASP A 75 10.45 -4.16 13.91
CA ASP A 75 11.60 -4.81 14.52
C ASP A 75 12.00 -6.09 13.77
N SER A 76 13.28 -6.44 13.81
CA SER A 76 13.82 -7.61 13.09
C SER A 76 13.18 -8.94 13.56
N GLU A 77 12.84 -9.07 14.84
CA GLU A 77 12.19 -10.28 15.38
C GLU A 77 10.78 -10.50 14.80
N ASP A 78 10.01 -9.42 14.63
CA ASP A 78 8.68 -9.48 14.02
C ASP A 78 8.77 -9.91 12.54
N ILE A 79 9.81 -9.44 11.86
CA ILE A 79 10.10 -9.78 10.47
C ILE A 79 10.52 -11.26 10.33
N GLU A 80 11.30 -11.80 11.27
CA GLU A 80 11.64 -13.22 11.29
C GLU A 80 10.39 -14.10 11.43
N LYS A 81 9.43 -13.70 12.25
CA LYS A 81 8.12 -14.36 12.34
C LYS A 81 7.36 -14.32 11.01
N TYR A 82 7.39 -13.19 10.30
CA TYR A 82 6.82 -13.07 8.95
C TYR A 82 7.45 -14.06 7.95
N LEU A 83 8.78 -14.18 7.95
CA LEU A 83 9.52 -15.03 6.99
C LEU A 83 9.36 -16.53 7.27
N SER A 84 9.24 -16.89 8.55
CA SER A 84 9.21 -18.29 9.00
C SER A 84 7.80 -18.90 9.01
N THR A 85 6.76 -18.10 8.81
CA THR A 85 5.35 -18.54 8.93
C THR A 85 4.47 -17.96 7.82
N ASP A 86 3.19 -18.38 7.75
CA ASP A 86 2.16 -17.70 6.94
C ASP A 86 1.36 -16.64 7.74
N PHE A 87 1.98 -16.05 8.78
CA PHE A 87 1.35 -15.01 9.59
C PHE A 87 0.79 -13.87 8.71
N GLY A 88 -0.45 -13.46 9.01
CA GLY A 88 -1.18 -12.43 8.25
C GLY A 88 -1.74 -12.90 6.91
N GLY A 89 -1.43 -14.14 6.48
CA GLY A 89 -1.84 -14.65 5.16
C GLY A 89 -3.34 -14.79 5.01
N GLU A 90 -4.00 -15.41 5.98
CA GLU A 90 -5.45 -15.58 5.98
C GLU A 90 -6.18 -14.22 6.00
N GLN A 91 -5.72 -13.27 6.81
CA GLN A 91 -6.30 -11.93 6.89
C GLN A 91 -6.21 -11.20 5.55
N VAL A 92 -5.04 -11.23 4.90
CA VAL A 92 -4.86 -10.64 3.56
C VAL A 92 -5.77 -11.29 2.54
N ASP A 93 -5.89 -12.62 2.55
CA ASP A 93 -6.75 -13.34 1.60
C ASP A 93 -8.25 -13.03 1.83
N GLN A 94 -8.65 -12.87 3.10
CA GLN A 94 -10.00 -12.45 3.47
C GLN A 94 -10.30 -11.02 3.01
N GLU A 95 -9.38 -10.06 3.20
CA GLU A 95 -9.54 -8.68 2.73
C GLU A 95 -9.71 -8.61 1.21
N VAL A 96 -8.91 -9.38 0.46
CA VAL A 96 -9.06 -9.49 -1.01
C VAL A 96 -10.42 -10.07 -1.39
N SER A 97 -10.87 -11.13 -0.72
CA SER A 97 -12.17 -11.75 -0.96
C SER A 97 -13.34 -10.80 -0.65
N MET A 98 -13.23 -10.02 0.43
CA MET A 98 -14.19 -8.99 0.77
C MET A 98 -14.25 -7.91 -0.33
N ALA A 99 -13.11 -7.37 -0.76
CA ALA A 99 -13.06 -6.38 -1.83
C ALA A 99 -13.71 -6.90 -3.13
N GLN A 100 -13.46 -8.16 -3.49
CA GLN A 100 -14.09 -8.80 -4.64
C GLN A 100 -15.61 -8.96 -4.48
N THR A 101 -16.09 -9.31 -3.29
CA THR A 101 -17.52 -9.42 -2.97
C THR A 101 -18.22 -8.06 -3.06
N HIS A 102 -17.50 -6.98 -2.77
CA HIS A 102 -17.93 -5.60 -2.97
C HIS A 102 -17.74 -5.08 -4.40
N PHE A 103 -17.40 -5.95 -5.35
CA PHE A 103 -17.17 -5.62 -6.77
C PHE A 103 -16.07 -4.58 -7.01
N ILE A 104 -15.11 -4.46 -6.10
CA ILE A 104 -13.94 -3.60 -6.28
C ILE A 104 -13.03 -4.21 -7.35
N GLN A 105 -12.90 -3.53 -8.49
CA GLN A 105 -12.12 -4.02 -9.65
C GLN A 105 -10.78 -3.29 -9.84
N GLY A 106 -10.49 -2.26 -9.04
CA GLY A 106 -9.27 -1.46 -9.17
C GLY A 106 -8.92 -0.72 -7.90
N VAL A 107 -7.65 -0.35 -7.77
CA VAL A 107 -7.11 0.44 -6.65
C VAL A 107 -6.42 1.70 -7.19
N PRO A 108 -6.35 2.79 -6.40
CA PRO A 108 -6.91 2.92 -5.04
C PRO A 108 -8.44 3.04 -5.04
N HIS A 109 -9.06 2.57 -3.97
CA HIS A 109 -10.50 2.62 -3.70
C HIS A 109 -10.68 3.07 -2.26
N PHE A 110 -11.60 4.01 -2.00
CA PHE A 110 -11.92 4.47 -0.66
C PHE A 110 -13.41 4.37 -0.38
N THR A 111 -13.76 3.88 0.80
CA THR A 111 -15.13 3.89 1.33
C THR A 111 -15.17 4.80 2.54
N ILE A 112 -15.94 5.89 2.47
CA ILE A 112 -16.08 6.87 3.56
C ILE A 112 -17.41 6.61 4.27
N ASN A 113 -17.35 6.40 5.59
CA ASN A 113 -18.50 6.07 6.44
C ASN A 113 -19.36 4.92 5.92
N GLY A 114 -18.74 3.92 5.27
CA GLY A 114 -19.43 2.73 4.75
C GLY A 114 -20.45 2.98 3.64
N THR A 115 -20.51 4.20 3.08
CA THR A 115 -21.61 4.60 2.18
C THR A 115 -21.14 5.36 0.95
N THR A 116 -20.12 6.22 1.07
CA THR A 116 -19.59 6.99 -0.06
C THR A 116 -18.36 6.30 -0.62
N GLU A 117 -18.47 5.84 -1.86
CA GLU A 117 -17.37 5.19 -2.58
C GLU A 117 -16.62 6.19 -3.48
N ILE A 118 -15.29 6.13 -3.45
CA ILE A 118 -14.41 6.94 -4.30
C ILE A 118 -13.45 5.99 -5.02
N GLU A 119 -13.56 5.96 -6.35
CA GLU A 119 -12.71 5.14 -7.21
C GLU A 119 -11.55 5.94 -7.79
N GLY A 120 -10.35 5.36 -7.72
CA GLY A 120 -9.13 5.93 -8.28
C GLY A 120 -8.52 7.06 -7.46
N ALA A 121 -7.36 7.54 -7.93
CA ALA A 121 -6.63 8.64 -7.31
C ALA A 121 -7.28 9.99 -7.67
N GLN A 122 -8.42 10.30 -7.04
CA GLN A 122 -9.09 11.58 -7.18
C GLN A 122 -8.28 12.72 -6.53
N GLY A 123 -8.50 13.95 -7.01
CA GLY A 123 -7.88 15.13 -6.40
C GLY A 123 -8.38 15.39 -4.98
N SER A 124 -7.54 16.02 -4.14
CA SER A 124 -7.85 16.27 -2.72
C SER A 124 -9.15 17.06 -2.50
N GLY A 125 -9.56 17.91 -3.44
CA GLY A 125 -10.83 18.65 -3.37
C GLY A 125 -12.07 17.74 -3.27
N VAL A 126 -12.07 16.59 -3.96
CA VAL A 126 -13.17 15.61 -3.89
C VAL A 126 -13.31 15.05 -2.48
N PHE A 127 -12.18 14.70 -1.86
CA PHE A 127 -12.16 14.21 -0.48
C PHE A 127 -12.63 15.29 0.50
N LEU A 128 -12.20 16.54 0.32
CA LEU A 128 -12.60 17.66 1.17
C LEU A 128 -14.12 17.88 1.11
N GLU A 129 -14.72 17.93 -0.08
CA GLU A 129 -16.17 18.06 -0.26
C GLU A 129 -16.93 16.94 0.47
N ILE A 130 -16.45 15.70 0.36
CA ILE A 130 -17.06 14.55 1.04
C ILE A 130 -16.94 14.67 2.56
N PHE A 131 -15.77 15.05 3.08
CA PHE A 131 -15.59 15.25 4.52
C PHE A 131 -16.47 16.38 5.07
N GLU A 132 -16.65 17.47 4.32
CA GLU A 132 -17.55 18.56 4.68
C GLU A 132 -19.03 18.14 4.73
N MET A 133 -19.45 17.17 3.90
CA MET A 133 -20.81 16.62 3.97
C MET A 133 -21.08 15.88 5.29
N TYR A 134 -20.05 15.26 5.89
CA TYR A 134 -20.16 14.48 7.13
C TYR A 134 -19.74 15.23 8.39
N SER A 135 -19.20 16.44 8.28
CA SER A 135 -18.75 17.24 9.43
C SER A 135 -19.86 18.05 10.11
N LYS A 136 -21.14 17.77 9.80
CA LYS A 136 -22.33 18.42 10.39
C LYS A 136 -22.99 17.50 11.40
#